data_AF-D1JIQ9-F1
#
_entry.id   AF-D1JIQ9-F1
#
_cell.length_a   1.000
_cell.length_b   1.000
_cell.length_c   1.000
_cell.angle_alpha   90.00
_cell.angle_beta   90.00
_cell.angle_gamma   90.00
#
_symmetry.space_group_name_H-M   'P 1'
#
loop_
_entity.id
_entity.type
_entity.pdbx_description
1 polymer ?
#
loop_
_entity_poly.entity_id
_entity_poly.type
_entity_poly.pdbx_seq_one_letter_code
_entity_poly.pdbx_strand_id
1 'polypeptide(L)' 'MLENHRHNLFSDGNDQYTNAIIKNFDVETINYGQLIKEREEGRVVGKTRTIIFGKVDDIDTSYVERYIFSVID' A
#
# COMPACT_ATOMS: atom_id res chain seq x y z
N MET A 1 16.18 11.34 20.24
CA MET A 1 15.21 11.75 19.21
C MET A 1 14.52 10.49 18.75
N LEU A 2 13.24 10.33 19.08
CA LEU A 2 12.45 9.20 18.59
C LEU A 2 12.24 9.45 17.09
N GLU A 3 12.76 8.57 16.25
CA GLU A 3 12.32 8.51 14.86
C GLU A 3 10.81 8.26 14.89
N ASN A 4 10.02 9.20 14.36
CA ASN A 4 8.58 9.01 14.14
C ASN A 4 8.40 7.87 13.14
N HIS A 5 8.35 6.63 13.64
CA HIS A 5 8.14 5.42 12.85
C HIS A 5 6.68 5.39 12.39
N ARG A 6 6.40 6.06 11.26
CA ARG A 6 5.12 5.91 10.57
C ARG A 6 5.05 4.51 9.96
N HIS A 7 3.92 3.84 10.08
CA HIS A 7 3.73 2.52 9.51
C HIS A 7 3.40 2.61 8.01
N ASN A 8 4.06 1.81 7.17
CA ASN A 8 3.85 1.82 5.73
C ASN A 8 2.78 0.80 5.33
N LEU A 9 1.73 1.27 4.66
CA LEU A 9 0.63 0.47 4.15
C LEU A 9 0.57 0.53 2.62
N PHE A 10 0.20 -0.58 1.98
CA PHE A 10 0.07 -0.69 0.54
C PHE A 10 -1.18 -1.46 0.13
N SER A 11 -1.86 -1.03 -0.93
CA SER A 11 -2.97 -1.78 -1.55
C SER A 11 -2.92 -1.74 -3.08
N ASP A 12 -3.78 -2.52 -3.72
CA ASP A 12 -3.82 -2.71 -5.18
C ASP A 12 -4.66 -1.67 -5.94
N GLY A 13 -5.16 -0.64 -5.25
CA GLY A 13 -5.99 0.41 -5.84
C GLY A 13 -7.48 0.32 -5.52
N ASN A 14 -7.95 -0.76 -4.89
CA ASN A 14 -9.35 -0.87 -4.49
C ASN A 14 -9.70 0.17 -3.40
N ASP A 15 -10.73 0.98 -3.67
CA ASP A 15 -11.18 2.11 -2.84
C ASP A 15 -11.70 1.68 -1.47
N GLN A 16 -12.18 0.44 -1.34
CA GLN A 16 -12.60 -0.16 -0.07
C GLN A 16 -11.46 -0.17 0.97
N TYR A 17 -10.21 -0.38 0.54
CA TYR A 17 -9.06 -0.36 1.44
C TYR A 17 -8.77 1.03 1.95
N THR A 18 -8.88 2.06 1.09
CA THR A 18 -8.68 3.45 1.50
C THR A 18 -9.68 3.85 2.59
N ASN A 19 -10.96 3.52 2.39
CA ASN A 19 -11.99 3.78 3.39
C ASN A 19 -11.75 3.03 4.70
N ALA A 20 -11.36 1.75 4.62
CA ALA A 20 -11.06 0.94 5.80
C ALA A 20 -9.84 1.48 6.56
N ILE A 21 -8.78 1.89 5.86
CA ILE A 21 -7.56 2.40 6.48
C ILE A 21 -7.84 3.72 7.21
N ILE A 22 -8.54 4.66 6.57
CA ILE A 22 -8.90 5.95 7.19
C ILE A 22 -9.78 5.73 8.44
N LYS A 23 -10.63 4.71 8.45
CA LYS A 23 -11.52 4.41 9.58
C LYS A 23 -10.78 3.79 10.77
N ASN A 24 -9.69 3.05 10.53
CA ASN A 24 -9.05 2.22 11.56
C ASN A 24 -7.66 2.71 12.00
N PHE A 25 -7.04 3.64 11.25
CA PHE A 25 -5.72 4.17 11.55
C PHE A 25 -5.74 5.69 11.62
N ASP A 26 -4.93 6.25 12.52
CA ASP A 26 -4.63 7.68 12.51
C ASP A 26 -3.70 7.99 11.34
N VAL A 27 -4.17 8.84 10.42
CA VAL A 27 -3.46 9.23 9.18
C VAL A 27 -2.10 9.88 9.45
N GLU A 28 -1.89 10.47 10.63
CA GLU A 28 -0.60 11.07 11.01
C GLU A 28 0.46 10.02 11.39
N THR A 29 0.03 8.79 11.68
CA THR A 29 0.89 7.69 12.13
C THR A 29 1.24 6.71 11.01
N ILE A 30 0.70 6.91 9.81
CA ILE A 30 0.90 5.98 8.68
C ILE A 30 1.38 6.71 7.41
N ASN A 31 2.06 5.97 6.55
CA ASN A 31 2.21 6.29 5.14
C ASN A 31 1.42 5.27 4.35
N TYR A 32 0.64 5.71 3.36
CA TYR A 32 -0.20 4.83 2.57
C TYR A 32 -0.05 5.13 1.09
N GLY A 33 0.28 4.09 0.32
CA GLY A 33 0.34 4.14 -1.14
C GLY A 33 -0.47 3.02 -1.77
N GLN A 34 -0.77 3.19 -3.05
CA GLN A 34 -1.41 2.18 -3.88
C GLN A 34 -0.51 1.83 -5.06
N LEU A 35 -0.53 0.56 -5.45
CA LEU A 35 0.15 0.03 -6.63
C LEU A 35 -0.89 -0.64 -7.53
N ILE A 36 -1.27 0.08 -8.58
CA ILE A 36 -2.25 -0.39 -9.55
C ILE A 36 -1.51 -1.09 -10.68
N LYS A 37 -1.82 -2.38 -10.92
CA LYS A 37 -1.27 -3.14 -12.04
C LYS A 37 -2.14 -2.93 -13.28
N GLU A 38 -1.56 -2.37 -14.33
CA GLU A 38 -2.20 -2.24 -15.64
C GLU A 38 -2.06 -3.55 -16.38
N ARG A 39 -3.16 -4.03 -16.98
CA ARG A 39 -3.21 -5.34 -17.64
C ARG A 39 -3.74 -5.24 -19.06
N GLU A 40 -3.07 -5.94 -19.96
CA GLU A 40 -3.50 -6.18 -21.34
C GLU A 40 -3.53 -7.69 -21.56
N GLU A 41 -4.65 -8.22 -22.07
CA GLU A 41 -4.84 -9.66 -22.30
C GLU A 41 -4.48 -10.53 -21.08
N GLY A 42 -4.79 -10.03 -19.87
CA GLY A 42 -4.50 -10.70 -18.61
C GLY A 42 -3.04 -10.59 -18.12
N ARG A 43 -2.12 -10.08 -18.94
CA ARG A 43 -0.71 -9.86 -18.58
C ARG A 43 -0.51 -8.48 -17.98
N VAL A 44 0.36 -8.37 -16.97
CA VAL A 44 0.75 -7.08 -16.39
C VAL A 44 1.70 -6.38 -17.36
N VAL A 45 1.30 -5.22 -17.87
CA VAL A 45 2.09 -4.41 -18.82
C VAL A 45 2.62 -3.12 -18.20
N GLY A 46 2.02 -2.69 -17.09
CA GLY A 46 2.37 -1.45 -16.42
C GLY A 46 2.05 -1.49 -14.94
N LYS A 47 2.61 -0.52 -14.21
CA LYS A 47 2.36 -0.32 -12.78
C LYS A 47 2.30 1.17 -12.51
N THR A 48 1.18 1.63 -11.98
CA THR A 48 1.01 3.01 -11.52
C THR A 48 1.05 3.04 -9.99
N ARG A 49 1.93 3.88 -9.44
CA ARG A 49 2.07 4.10 -7.99
C ARG A 49 1.40 5.42 -7.61
N THR A 50 0.57 5.39 -6.58
CA THR A 50 -0.11 6.58 -6.05
C THR A 50 0.16 6.70 -4.57
N ILE A 51 0.63 7.85 -4.10
CA ILE A 51 0.71 8.16 -2.67
C ILE A 51 -0.64 8.73 -2.25
N ILE A 52 -1.27 8.12 -1.24
CA ILE A 52 -2.54 8.57 -0.69
C ILE A 52 -2.31 9.41 0.57
N PHE A 53 -1.45 8.94 1.49
CA PHE A 53 -1.08 9.65 2.71
C PHE A 53 0.41 9.54 3.02
N GLY A 54 0.96 10.58 3.66
CA GLY A 54 2.34 10.59 4.13
C GLY A 54 3.36 10.57 3.00
N LYS A 55 4.52 9.95 3.25
CA LYS A 55 5.61 9.81 2.29
C LYS A 55 6.01 8.34 2.19
N VAL A 56 6.13 7.85 0.97
CA VAL A 56 6.59 6.48 0.70
C VAL A 56 7.84 6.58 -0.16
N ASP A 57 8.99 6.26 0.43
CA ASP A 57 10.29 6.52 -0.21
C ASP A 57 10.73 5.45 -1.22
N ASP A 58 10.14 4.25 -1.22
CA ASP A 58 10.17 3.35 -2.38
C ASP A 58 9.16 2.20 -2.19
N ILE A 59 8.31 1.93 -3.19
CA ILE A 59 7.46 0.73 -3.19
C ILE A 59 8.15 -0.30 -4.06
N ASP A 60 9.22 -0.93 -3.56
CA ASP A 60 9.80 -2.06 -4.28
C ASP A 60 8.73 -3.17 -4.37
N THR A 61 8.37 -3.53 -5.60
CA THR A 61 7.29 -4.47 -5.86
C THR A 61 7.59 -5.88 -5.36
N SER A 62 8.84 -6.15 -4.99
CA SER A 62 9.29 -7.33 -4.27
C SER A 62 8.64 -7.47 -2.88
N TYR A 63 8.20 -6.37 -2.26
CA TYR A 63 7.59 -6.34 -0.93
C TYR A 63 6.06 -6.49 -0.97
N VAL A 64 5.40 -5.95 -2.00
CA VAL A 64 3.93 -6.01 -2.13
C VAL A 64 3.45 -7.41 -2.54
N GLU A 65 4.30 -8.22 -3.17
CA GLU A 65 3.99 -9.63 -3.48
C GLU A 65 4.11 -10.58 -2.27
N ARG A 66 4.55 -10.08 -1.10
CA ARG A 66 4.70 -10.84 0.15
C ARG A 66 3.77 -10.37 1.28
N TYR A 67 2.53 -10.02 0.95
CA TYR A 67 1.46 -9.90 1.95
C TYR A 67 0.15 -10.48 1.42
N ILE A 68 0.16 -11.78 1.13
CA ILE A 68 -1.04 -12.62 1.11
C ILE A 68 -0.83 -13.66 2.23
N PHE A 69 -1.64 -13.54 3.29
CA PHE A 69 -1.79 -14.46 4.42
C PHE A 69 -0.52 -14.82 5.23
N SER A 70 -0.30 -14.09 6.33
CA SER A 70 0.17 -14.71 7.59
C SER A 70 -0.87 -14.48 8.68
N VAL A 71 -2.05 -15.03 8.47
CA VAL A 71 -2.81 -15.65 9.56
C VAL A 71 -2.75 -17.13 9.24
N ILE A 72 -1.69 -17.78 9.73
CA ILE A 72 -1.61 -19.23 9.86
C ILE A 72 -1.75 -19.47 11.36
N ASP A 73 -2.90 -20.04 11.72
CA ASP A 73 -3.39 -20.54 13.01
C ASP A 73 -3.31 -19.65 14.27
#